data_AF-A0A1B3LHZ7-F1
#
_entry.id   AF-A0A1B3LHZ7-F1
#
_cell.length_a   1.000
_cell.length_b   1.000
_cell.length_c   1.000
_cell.angle_alpha   90.00
_cell.angle_beta   90.00
_cell.angle_gamma   90.00
#
_symmetry.space_group_name_H-M   'P 1'
#
loop_
_entity.id
_entity.type
_entity.pdbx_description
1 polymer ?
#
loop_
_entity_poly.entity_id
_entity_poly.type
_entity_poly.pdbx_seq_one_letter_code
_entity_poly.pdbx_strand_id
1 'polypeptide(L)'
;MNRSAPRWVRFALVHVVVLVLLAVWLWQRNVAQPLAEVPADAGPLQCVSYAPYYRPGESPLQPDFRVTRERIDADLARLAEISGCVRLYSVDQGLHHVPELAGKHGLKVLLGAWIGGDKLKNDRELAQAIELANRHPDVVRGLIVGNEVLLRREQTPDAMRVYIERAQAATNVPVTYADVWEFWLMNKGLAQSVDFVTVHVLPYWEDEPQPIDRAITHVEEVMKTVDAAFDKPLLIGETGWPSVGKQRDGARPGVIEQARYLREFVIAAQTHGWQYNLIEAFDQPWKRRLEGTVGGFWGLLDSDGHAKFAWQGPLAARVDGPQPLVAGAAGLALAVVLSTLGRVRRLAATVAFAVSGVLAGVIAPLQFEYLALACRSPLEWAAMGVIAAAGWLMWAALPWTLHGGPGEAVRLAARVLLFGLAFSGLLLAVDGRYRDFPFLLFLLPAVQWGLAARLARLAPLPHLPEGALFAGIAVIGSAVAWLADWRNPQALAWLALTLVMASAFALRRERGY
;
A
#
# COMPACT_ATOMS: atom_id res chain seq x y z
N MET A 1 -40.59 -23.85 29.12
CA MET A 1 -39.44 -23.94 28.19
C MET A 1 -39.06 -22.56 27.67
N ASN A 2 -37.78 -22.23 27.74
CA ASN A 2 -37.21 -20.89 27.77
C ASN A 2 -37.07 -20.28 26.35
N ARG A 3 -38.05 -19.48 25.90
CA ARG A 3 -38.04 -18.80 24.56
C ARG A 3 -36.87 -17.81 24.34
N SER A 4 -35.99 -17.61 25.34
CA SER A 4 -34.93 -16.60 25.32
C SER A 4 -33.50 -17.11 25.20
N ALA A 5 -33.26 -18.42 25.36
CA ALA A 5 -31.99 -19.07 25.01
C ALA A 5 -31.64 -18.99 23.50
N PRO A 6 -32.59 -19.19 22.55
CA PRO A 6 -32.25 -19.22 21.13
C PRO A 6 -31.70 -17.90 20.58
N ARG A 7 -32.03 -16.72 21.16
CA ARG A 7 -31.48 -15.43 20.69
C ARG A 7 -29.99 -15.25 21.02
N TRP A 8 -29.58 -15.57 22.25
CA TRP A 8 -28.20 -15.42 22.68
C TRP A 8 -27.28 -16.46 22.04
N VAL A 9 -27.82 -17.66 21.79
CA VAL A 9 -27.14 -18.70 20.99
C VAL A 9 -26.90 -18.21 19.56
N ARG A 10 -27.90 -17.62 18.89
CA ARG A 10 -27.71 -17.04 17.54
C ARG A 10 -26.68 -15.91 17.53
N PHE A 11 -26.72 -15.03 18.53
CA PHE A 11 -25.75 -13.95 18.67
C PHE A 11 -24.34 -14.49 18.81
N ALA A 12 -24.13 -15.46 19.72
CA ALA A 12 -22.84 -16.08 19.94
C ALA A 12 -22.34 -16.82 18.68
N LEU A 13 -23.24 -17.56 18.00
CA LEU A 13 -22.90 -18.33 16.80
C LEU A 13 -22.32 -17.45 15.69
N VAL A 14 -22.91 -16.26 15.45
CA VAL A 14 -22.36 -15.31 14.46
C VAL A 14 -20.92 -14.93 14.81
N HIS A 15 -20.64 -14.62 16.07
CA HIS A 15 -19.29 -14.25 16.51
C HIS A 15 -18.32 -15.43 16.43
N VAL A 16 -18.75 -16.64 16.78
CA VAL A 16 -17.94 -17.86 16.61
C VAL A 16 -17.57 -18.08 15.15
N VAL A 17 -18.54 -17.95 14.23
CA VAL A 17 -18.29 -18.11 12.79
C VAL A 17 -17.27 -17.08 12.30
N VAL A 18 -17.44 -15.80 12.63
CA VAL A 18 -16.47 -14.76 12.24
C VAL A 18 -15.11 -14.99 12.88
N LEU A 19 -15.06 -15.40 14.15
CA LEU A 19 -13.81 -15.70 14.85
C LEU A 19 -13.07 -16.87 14.18
N VAL A 20 -13.78 -17.93 13.78
CA VAL A 20 -13.18 -19.06 13.05
C VAL A 20 -12.64 -18.60 11.69
N LEU A 21 -13.42 -17.82 10.92
CA LEU A 21 -12.96 -17.26 9.64
C LEU A 21 -11.70 -16.39 9.81
N LEU A 22 -11.69 -15.54 10.84
CA LEU A 22 -10.54 -14.69 11.15
C LEU A 22 -9.33 -15.51 11.62
N ALA A 23 -9.54 -16.57 12.41
CA ALA A 23 -8.47 -17.45 12.86
C ALA A 23 -7.85 -18.23 11.69
N VAL A 24 -8.68 -18.73 10.77
CA VAL A 24 -8.21 -19.39 9.52
C VAL A 24 -7.42 -18.40 8.67
N TRP A 25 -7.92 -17.17 8.50
CA TRP A 25 -7.21 -16.13 7.74
C TRP A 25 -5.86 -15.78 8.39
N LEU A 26 -5.80 -15.57 9.70
CA LEU A 26 -4.56 -15.31 10.44
C LEU A 26 -3.58 -16.48 10.31
N TRP A 27 -4.07 -17.71 10.47
CA TRP A 27 -3.25 -18.91 10.31
C TRP A 27 -2.64 -18.97 8.91
N GLN A 28 -3.44 -18.80 7.85
CA GLN A 28 -2.94 -18.79 6.47
C GLN A 28 -1.87 -17.73 6.21
N ARG A 29 -1.94 -16.58 6.89
CA ARG A 29 -0.95 -15.50 6.77
C ARG A 29 0.36 -15.80 7.52
N ASN A 30 0.30 -16.62 8.58
CA ASN A 30 1.47 -17.03 9.36
C ASN A 30 2.10 -18.33 8.86
N VAL A 31 1.43 -19.09 8.00
CA VAL A 31 2.01 -20.26 7.33
C VAL A 31 3.00 -19.78 6.28
N ALA A 32 4.26 -20.21 6.43
CA ALA A 32 5.30 -19.94 5.46
C ALA A 32 5.01 -20.65 4.14
N GLN A 33 5.15 -19.93 3.03
CA GLN A 33 4.91 -20.42 1.68
C GLN A 33 6.25 -20.58 0.95
N PRO A 34 6.44 -21.68 0.19
CA PRO A 34 7.60 -21.80 -0.67
C PRO A 34 7.54 -20.76 -1.78
N LEU A 35 8.68 -20.17 -2.10
CA LEU A 35 8.85 -19.20 -3.18
C LEU A 35 10.03 -19.64 -4.06
N ALA A 36 10.12 -19.09 -5.28
CA ALA A 36 11.31 -19.25 -6.10
C ALA A 36 12.56 -18.84 -5.30
N GLU A 37 13.70 -19.49 -5.55
CA GLU A 37 14.95 -19.20 -4.86
C GLU A 37 15.94 -18.58 -5.84
N VAL A 38 16.46 -17.41 -5.50
CA VAL A 38 17.54 -16.82 -6.30
C VAL A 38 18.83 -17.58 -5.96
N PRO A 39 19.55 -18.12 -6.97
CA PRO A 39 20.78 -18.87 -6.75
C PRO A 39 21.78 -18.10 -5.89
N ALA A 40 22.47 -18.77 -4.97
CA ALA A 40 23.43 -18.11 -4.06
C ALA A 40 24.62 -17.48 -4.80
N ASP A 41 24.93 -17.96 -6.00
CA ASP A 41 25.97 -17.48 -6.90
C ASP A 41 25.49 -16.43 -7.90
N ALA A 42 24.23 -15.98 -7.80
CA ALA A 42 23.63 -14.91 -8.61
C ALA A 42 24.38 -13.56 -8.53
N GLY A 43 25.24 -13.38 -7.52
CA GLY A 43 25.92 -12.13 -7.22
C GLY A 43 24.97 -11.05 -6.68
N PRO A 44 25.47 -9.82 -6.47
CA PRO A 44 24.63 -8.70 -6.05
C PRO A 44 23.64 -8.30 -7.13
N LEU A 45 22.54 -7.65 -6.74
CA LEU A 45 21.56 -7.08 -7.66
C LEU A 45 22.24 -6.07 -8.60
N GLN A 46 21.81 -6.02 -9.86
CA GLN A 46 22.47 -5.15 -10.85
C GLN A 46 22.46 -3.68 -10.44
N CYS A 47 21.26 -3.08 -10.29
CA CYS A 47 21.08 -1.74 -9.75
C CYS A 47 19.83 -1.66 -8.88
N VAL A 48 19.81 -0.74 -7.93
CA VAL A 48 18.61 -0.37 -7.14
C VAL A 48 18.38 1.14 -7.13
N SER A 49 17.12 1.56 -7.24
CA SER A 49 16.75 2.99 -7.11
C SER A 49 17.06 3.48 -5.70
N TYR A 50 17.86 4.54 -5.60
CA TYR A 50 18.25 5.15 -4.34
C TYR A 50 17.71 6.57 -4.22
N ALA A 51 16.79 6.75 -3.28
CA ALA A 51 16.21 8.03 -2.91
C ALA A 51 16.15 8.11 -1.38
N PRO A 52 17.09 8.82 -0.73
CA PRO A 52 17.25 8.83 0.73
C PRO A 52 16.23 9.74 1.41
N TYR A 53 14.93 9.52 1.21
CA TYR A 53 13.84 10.25 1.86
C TYR A 53 12.97 9.29 2.68
N TYR A 54 13.59 8.35 3.39
CA TYR A 54 12.90 7.25 4.06
C TYR A 54 12.47 7.56 5.50
N ARG A 55 12.91 8.68 6.10
CA ARG A 55 12.51 9.03 7.49
C ARG A 55 11.22 9.83 7.54
N PRO A 56 10.46 9.76 8.66
CA PRO A 56 9.25 10.54 8.84
C PRO A 56 9.47 12.05 8.63
N GLY A 57 8.64 12.65 7.77
CA GLY A 57 8.68 14.08 7.49
C GLY A 57 9.69 14.51 6.42
N GLU A 58 10.55 13.62 5.92
CA GLU A 58 11.44 13.91 4.80
C GLU A 58 10.70 13.80 3.46
N SER A 59 11.02 14.63 2.48
CA SER A 59 10.42 14.53 1.14
C SER A 59 11.24 15.35 0.13
N PRO A 60 11.39 14.88 -1.12
CA PRO A 60 11.99 15.69 -2.18
C PRO A 60 11.13 16.91 -2.54
N LEU A 61 9.85 16.90 -2.18
CA LEU A 61 8.94 18.02 -2.41
C LEU A 61 9.20 19.22 -1.48
N GLN A 62 10.11 19.09 -0.52
CA GLN A 62 10.53 20.19 0.36
C GLN A 62 11.80 20.83 -0.20
N PRO A 63 11.73 22.01 -0.84
CA PRO A 63 12.84 22.56 -1.61
C PRO A 63 14.12 22.78 -0.81
N ASP A 64 14.00 23.04 0.50
CA ASP A 64 15.13 23.31 1.40
C ASP A 64 15.69 22.06 2.07
N PHE A 65 15.00 20.91 1.95
CA PHE A 65 15.48 19.66 2.53
C PHE A 65 16.78 19.24 1.83
N ARG A 66 17.78 18.87 2.64
CA ARG A 66 19.09 18.43 2.16
C ARG A 66 19.51 17.18 2.91
N VAL A 67 19.93 16.17 2.17
CA VAL A 67 20.48 14.95 2.72
C VAL A 67 21.95 15.16 3.04
N THR A 68 22.33 14.87 4.28
CA THR A 68 23.71 14.98 4.74
C THR A 68 24.60 13.98 4.01
N ARG A 69 25.82 14.41 3.67
CA ARG A 69 26.83 13.58 3.00
C ARG A 69 27.14 12.30 3.80
N GLU A 70 27.18 12.38 5.12
CA GLU A 70 27.46 11.25 6.02
C GLU A 70 26.38 10.18 5.93
N ARG A 71 25.11 10.59 5.82
CA ARG A 71 24.01 9.65 5.59
C ARG A 71 24.15 8.97 4.23
N ILE A 72 24.46 9.73 3.18
CA ILE A 72 24.67 9.16 1.85
C ILE A 72 25.80 8.13 1.87
N ASP A 73 26.91 8.44 2.53
CA ASP A 73 28.05 7.52 2.65
C ASP A 73 27.65 6.22 3.39
N ALA A 74 26.91 6.33 4.49
CA ALA A 74 26.43 5.19 5.25
C ALA A 74 25.39 4.33 4.49
N ASP A 75 24.47 4.99 3.79
CA ASP A 75 23.47 4.30 2.96
C ASP A 75 24.16 3.55 1.81
N LEU A 76 25.11 4.19 1.11
CA LEU A 76 25.85 3.55 0.02
C LEU A 76 26.74 2.40 0.49
N ALA A 77 27.35 2.49 1.68
CA ALA A 77 28.08 1.38 2.28
C ALA A 77 27.18 0.15 2.48
N ARG A 78 25.95 0.35 2.96
CA ARG A 78 24.96 -0.72 3.12
C ARG A 78 24.49 -1.27 1.78
N LEU A 79 24.21 -0.39 0.80
CA LEU A 79 23.72 -0.81 -0.51
C LEU A 79 24.77 -1.60 -1.30
N ALA A 80 26.06 -1.34 -1.08
CA ALA A 80 27.15 -2.10 -1.69
C ALA A 80 27.16 -3.59 -1.27
N GLU A 81 26.52 -3.95 -0.16
CA GLU A 81 26.38 -5.35 0.26
C GLU A 81 25.32 -6.12 -0.53
N ILE A 82 24.36 -5.41 -1.17
CA ILE A 82 23.21 -6.03 -1.84
C ILE A 82 23.11 -5.72 -3.34
N SER A 83 23.77 -4.66 -3.82
CA SER A 83 23.74 -4.25 -5.22
C SER A 83 25.10 -3.77 -5.71
N GLY A 84 25.35 -3.93 -7.02
CA GLY A 84 26.53 -3.37 -7.69
C GLY A 84 26.35 -1.92 -8.17
N CYS A 85 25.14 -1.37 -8.09
CA CYS A 85 24.85 -0.03 -8.59
C CYS A 85 23.64 0.63 -7.93
N VAL A 86 23.65 1.96 -7.90
CA VAL A 86 22.49 2.76 -7.50
C VAL A 86 22.00 3.63 -8.65
N ARG A 87 20.68 3.80 -8.77
CA ARG A 87 20.06 4.76 -9.67
C ARG A 87 19.56 5.98 -8.91
N LEU A 88 19.88 7.16 -9.41
CA LEU A 88 19.36 8.44 -8.91
C LEU A 88 18.29 9.00 -9.84
N TYR A 89 17.41 9.82 -9.28
CA TYR A 89 16.38 10.57 -10.01
C TYR A 89 16.76 12.03 -10.26
N SER A 90 17.66 12.56 -9.41
CA SER A 90 18.08 13.96 -9.38
C SER A 90 19.49 14.05 -8.79
N VAL A 91 20.15 15.19 -9.01
CA VAL A 91 21.45 15.56 -8.42
C VAL A 91 21.34 16.67 -7.37
N ASP A 92 20.16 17.25 -7.16
CA ASP A 92 19.89 18.23 -6.11
C ASP A 92 19.77 17.54 -4.73
N GLN A 93 19.52 18.34 -3.71
CA GLN A 93 19.20 17.92 -2.35
C GLN A 93 20.31 17.11 -1.64
N GLY A 94 21.56 17.29 -2.07
CA GLY A 94 22.74 16.57 -1.56
C GLY A 94 23.13 15.36 -2.41
N LEU A 95 22.31 14.96 -3.38
CA LEU A 95 22.54 13.78 -4.21
C LEU A 95 23.75 13.93 -5.15
N HIS A 96 24.22 15.15 -5.42
CA HIS A 96 25.48 15.40 -6.12
C HIS A 96 26.72 14.76 -5.45
N HIS A 97 26.67 14.38 -4.17
CA HIS A 97 27.74 13.62 -3.51
C HIS A 97 27.77 12.14 -3.87
N VAL A 98 26.69 11.59 -4.43
CA VAL A 98 26.55 10.14 -4.66
C VAL A 98 27.61 9.58 -5.61
N PRO A 99 27.95 10.18 -6.78
CA PRO A 99 28.95 9.59 -7.67
C PRO A 99 30.32 9.39 -7.01
N GLU A 100 30.78 10.34 -6.22
CA GLU A 100 32.05 10.24 -5.49
C GLU A 100 31.99 9.14 -4.42
N LEU A 101 30.95 9.15 -3.58
CA LEU A 101 30.80 8.21 -2.47
C LEU A 101 30.48 6.79 -2.94
N ALA A 102 29.74 6.63 -4.04
CA ALA A 102 29.47 5.32 -4.63
C ALA A 102 30.76 4.68 -5.12
N GLY A 103 31.63 5.47 -5.78
CA GLY A 103 32.96 5.02 -6.19
C GLY A 103 33.82 4.53 -5.01
N LYS A 104 33.77 5.23 -3.86
CA LYS A 104 34.45 4.82 -2.63
C LYS A 104 34.02 3.42 -2.15
N HIS A 105 32.75 3.05 -2.35
CA HIS A 105 32.19 1.75 -1.96
C HIS A 105 32.16 0.71 -3.08
N GLY A 106 32.76 1.02 -4.24
CA GLY A 106 32.80 0.11 -5.40
C GLY A 106 31.49 0.01 -6.19
N LEU A 107 30.50 0.86 -5.90
CA LEU A 107 29.23 0.94 -6.62
C LEU A 107 29.38 1.70 -7.94
N LYS A 108 28.62 1.32 -8.96
CA LYS A 108 28.35 2.17 -10.14
C LYS A 108 27.10 3.03 -9.93
N VAL A 109 26.92 4.04 -10.77
CA VAL A 109 25.78 4.96 -10.70
C VAL A 109 25.09 5.10 -12.06
N LEU A 110 23.76 4.95 -12.05
CA LEU A 110 22.88 5.49 -13.08
C LEU A 110 22.44 6.88 -12.62
N LEU A 111 23.03 7.92 -13.19
CA LEU A 111 22.87 9.30 -12.73
C LEU A 111 21.64 9.92 -13.38
N GLY A 112 20.62 10.29 -12.59
CA GLY A 112 19.42 10.96 -13.10
C GLY A 112 19.52 12.47 -13.04
N ALA A 113 19.14 13.13 -14.14
CA ALA A 113 18.84 14.55 -14.19
C ALA A 113 17.32 14.72 -14.22
N TRP A 114 16.73 15.32 -13.18
CA TRP A 114 15.29 15.56 -13.14
C TRP A 114 14.87 16.65 -14.15
N ILE A 115 14.03 16.28 -15.11
CA ILE A 115 13.45 17.21 -16.07
C ILE A 115 11.95 17.33 -15.79
N GLY A 116 11.45 18.56 -15.73
CA GLY A 116 10.02 18.83 -15.60
C GLY A 116 9.56 20.09 -16.32
N GLY A 117 8.50 20.73 -15.86
CA GLY A 117 7.88 21.88 -16.57
C GLY A 117 8.66 23.20 -16.47
N ASP A 118 9.64 23.32 -15.57
CA ASP A 118 10.39 24.56 -15.33
C ASP A 118 11.75 24.52 -16.04
N LYS A 119 11.88 25.32 -17.10
CA LYS A 119 13.10 25.39 -17.93
C LYS A 119 14.35 25.75 -17.12
N LEU A 120 14.28 26.71 -16.19
CA LEU A 120 15.45 27.17 -15.44
C LEU A 120 15.94 26.08 -14.48
N LYS A 121 15.02 25.33 -13.87
CA LYS A 121 15.39 24.18 -13.03
C LYS A 121 15.99 23.06 -13.87
N ASN A 122 15.38 22.73 -15.00
CA ASN A 122 15.91 21.71 -15.92
C ASN A 122 17.33 22.03 -16.38
N ASP A 123 17.60 23.30 -16.71
CA ASP A 123 18.92 23.73 -17.17
C ASP A 123 19.99 23.58 -16.10
N ARG A 124 19.67 23.95 -14.84
CA ARG A 124 20.59 23.79 -13.71
C ARG A 124 20.85 22.31 -13.41
N GLU A 125 19.78 21.53 -13.32
CA GLU A 125 19.84 20.10 -13.02
C GLU A 125 20.67 19.35 -14.07
N LEU A 126 20.40 19.58 -15.36
CA LEU A 126 21.11 18.91 -16.43
C LEU A 126 22.58 19.33 -16.51
N ALA A 127 22.88 20.63 -16.33
CA ALA A 127 24.27 21.10 -16.31
C ALA A 127 25.08 20.44 -15.19
N GLN A 128 24.52 20.36 -13.98
CA GLN A 128 25.18 19.71 -12.85
C GLN A 128 25.34 18.19 -13.06
N ALA A 129 24.34 17.52 -13.63
CA ALA A 129 24.42 16.09 -13.92
C ALA A 129 25.48 15.78 -14.98
N ILE A 130 25.60 16.59 -16.04
CA ILE A 130 26.66 16.47 -17.05
C ILE A 130 28.04 16.66 -16.40
N GLU A 131 28.20 17.68 -15.57
CA GLU A 131 29.46 17.93 -14.85
C GLU A 131 29.87 16.74 -13.98
N LEU A 132 28.93 16.17 -13.23
CA LEU A 132 29.18 15.00 -12.38
C LEU A 132 29.51 13.75 -13.21
N ALA A 133 28.80 13.51 -14.32
CA ALA A 133 29.08 12.40 -15.22
C ALA A 133 30.51 12.48 -15.78
N ASN A 134 30.94 13.67 -16.20
CA ASN A 134 32.30 13.91 -16.73
C ASN A 134 33.39 13.84 -15.66
N ARG A 135 33.08 14.20 -14.41
CA ARG A 135 34.02 14.13 -13.29
C ARG A 135 34.25 12.70 -12.79
N HIS A 136 33.24 11.84 -12.91
CA HIS A 136 33.27 10.47 -12.41
C HIS A 136 32.96 9.43 -13.50
N PRO A 137 33.66 9.45 -14.65
CA PRO A 137 33.33 8.59 -15.80
C PRO A 137 33.53 7.09 -15.50
N ASP A 138 34.41 6.76 -14.55
CA ASP A 138 34.62 5.37 -14.12
C ASP A 138 33.49 4.85 -13.22
N VAL A 139 32.69 5.74 -12.62
CA VAL A 139 31.61 5.38 -11.68
C VAL A 139 30.24 5.51 -12.34
N VAL A 140 30.01 6.58 -13.10
CA VAL A 140 28.73 6.82 -13.77
C VAL A 140 28.67 5.98 -15.04
N ARG A 141 27.83 4.93 -15.02
CA ARG A 141 27.67 4.03 -16.18
C ARG A 141 26.62 4.51 -17.19
N GLY A 142 25.80 5.49 -16.81
CA GLY A 142 24.81 6.10 -17.69
C GLY A 142 24.19 7.35 -17.08
N LEU A 143 23.91 8.35 -17.93
CA LEU A 143 23.19 9.59 -17.59
C LEU A 143 21.74 9.49 -18.10
N ILE A 144 20.78 9.50 -17.19
CA ILE A 144 19.35 9.44 -17.49
C ILE A 144 18.79 10.87 -17.48
N VAL A 145 18.43 11.40 -18.65
CA VAL A 145 17.93 12.77 -18.80
C VAL A 145 16.40 12.75 -18.74
N GLY A 146 15.84 12.88 -17.54
CA GLY A 146 14.41 12.88 -17.28
C GLY A 146 13.85 11.51 -16.85
N ASN A 147 12.79 11.57 -16.06
CA ASN A 147 12.04 10.41 -15.56
C ASN A 147 10.55 10.63 -15.82
N GLU A 148 9.96 9.78 -16.68
CA GLU A 148 8.52 9.78 -16.99
C GLU A 148 8.00 11.16 -17.40
N VAL A 149 8.81 11.94 -18.09
CA VAL A 149 8.49 13.34 -18.42
C VAL A 149 7.31 13.42 -19.39
N LEU A 150 7.25 12.49 -20.36
CA LEU A 150 6.14 12.40 -21.31
C LEU A 150 4.88 11.85 -20.63
N LEU A 151 5.01 10.82 -19.78
CA LEU A 151 3.90 10.31 -18.97
C LEU A 151 3.29 11.41 -18.07
N ARG A 152 4.14 12.19 -17.39
CA ARG A 152 3.73 13.34 -16.57
C ARG A 152 3.27 14.55 -17.39
N ARG A 153 3.43 14.51 -18.73
CA ARG A 153 3.05 15.55 -19.68
C ARG A 153 3.71 16.90 -19.42
N GLU A 154 4.93 16.87 -18.90
CA GLU A 154 5.66 18.09 -18.50
C GLU A 154 6.51 18.67 -19.63
N GLN A 155 6.82 17.87 -20.65
CA GLN A 155 7.53 18.29 -21.87
C GLN A 155 6.98 17.57 -23.09
N THR A 156 7.19 18.16 -24.28
CA THR A 156 6.94 17.48 -25.56
C THR A 156 8.12 16.57 -25.92
N PRO A 157 7.92 15.60 -26.82
CA PRO A 157 9.02 14.78 -27.36
C PRO A 157 10.14 15.64 -27.97
N ASP A 158 9.81 16.69 -28.73
CA ASP A 158 10.81 17.57 -29.33
C ASP A 158 11.61 18.35 -28.28
N ALA A 159 10.97 18.81 -27.20
CA ALA A 159 11.68 19.45 -26.11
C ALA A 159 12.61 18.48 -25.37
N MET A 160 12.16 17.23 -25.16
CA MET A 160 13.00 16.18 -24.58
C MET A 160 14.21 15.87 -25.46
N ARG A 161 14.03 15.77 -26.78
CA ARG A 161 15.14 15.58 -27.73
C ARG A 161 16.25 16.62 -27.52
N VAL A 162 15.89 17.90 -27.38
CA VAL A 162 16.85 18.98 -27.16
C VAL A 162 17.67 18.79 -25.88
N TYR A 163 17.04 18.39 -24.76
CA TYR A 163 17.77 18.13 -23.51
C TYR A 163 18.71 16.94 -23.65
N ILE A 164 18.26 15.85 -24.27
CA ILE A 164 19.04 14.63 -24.45
C ILE A 164 20.25 14.89 -25.36
N GLU A 165 20.06 15.53 -26.50
CA GLU A 165 21.13 15.85 -27.46
C GLU A 165 22.15 16.83 -26.86
N ARG A 166 21.69 17.77 -26.02
CA ARG A 166 22.60 18.65 -25.26
C ARG A 166 23.50 17.83 -24.34
N ALA A 167 22.97 16.81 -23.67
CA ALA A 167 23.76 15.94 -22.82
C ALA A 167 24.73 15.09 -23.64
N GLN A 168 24.28 14.47 -24.73
CA GLN A 168 25.14 13.69 -25.63
C GLN A 168 26.31 14.50 -26.18
N ALA A 169 26.09 15.77 -26.53
CA ALA A 169 27.16 16.63 -27.03
C ALA A 169 28.19 17.03 -25.95
N ALA A 170 27.86 16.87 -24.66
CA ALA A 170 28.62 17.42 -23.54
C ALA A 170 29.19 16.37 -22.58
N THR A 171 28.91 15.07 -22.77
CA THR A 171 29.47 13.97 -21.97
C THR A 171 29.85 12.78 -22.85
N ASN A 172 30.86 12.02 -22.40
CA ASN A 172 31.24 10.74 -23.01
C ASN A 172 30.56 9.54 -22.32
N VAL A 173 29.87 9.76 -21.21
CA VAL A 173 29.07 8.72 -20.55
C VAL A 173 27.80 8.47 -21.37
N PRO A 174 27.38 7.21 -21.60
CA PRO A 174 26.16 6.90 -22.34
C PRO A 174 24.93 7.62 -21.79
N VAL A 175 24.15 8.25 -22.65
CA VAL A 175 22.97 9.04 -22.32
C VAL A 175 21.69 8.28 -22.70
N THR A 176 20.68 8.35 -21.84
CA THR A 176 19.36 7.77 -22.08
C THR A 176 18.26 8.70 -21.58
N TYR A 177 17.01 8.30 -21.84
CA TYR A 177 15.79 8.83 -21.26
C TYR A 177 15.03 7.67 -20.62
N ALA A 178 14.32 7.91 -19.51
CA ALA A 178 13.54 6.88 -18.83
C ALA A 178 12.05 7.23 -18.82
N ASP A 179 11.21 6.29 -19.30
CA ASP A 179 9.75 6.43 -19.31
C ASP A 179 9.09 5.04 -19.32
N VAL A 180 7.78 4.98 -19.11
CA VAL A 180 7.00 3.74 -19.27
C VAL A 180 7.03 3.25 -20.72
N TRP A 181 6.99 1.93 -20.88
CA TRP A 181 7.20 1.28 -22.18
C TRP A 181 6.20 1.75 -23.25
N GLU A 182 4.96 2.05 -22.89
CA GLU A 182 3.93 2.56 -23.81
C GLU A 182 4.31 3.94 -24.37
N PHE A 183 4.84 4.83 -23.53
CA PHE A 183 5.25 6.18 -23.96
C PHE A 183 6.48 6.14 -24.87
N TRP A 184 7.37 5.18 -24.66
CA TRP A 184 8.42 4.85 -25.62
C TRP A 184 7.84 4.40 -26.96
N LEU A 185 6.90 3.47 -26.98
CA LEU A 185 6.28 2.97 -28.21
C LEU A 185 5.46 4.03 -28.97
N MET A 186 4.87 5.00 -28.26
CA MET A 186 4.19 6.15 -28.88
C MET A 186 5.18 7.16 -29.48
N ASN A 187 6.41 7.24 -28.98
CA ASN A 187 7.39 8.26 -29.33
C ASN A 187 8.72 7.67 -29.83
N LYS A 188 8.65 6.60 -30.64
CA LYS A 188 9.83 5.79 -31.03
C LYS A 188 10.99 6.60 -31.63
N GLY A 189 10.68 7.71 -32.30
CA GLY A 189 11.70 8.59 -32.88
C GLY A 189 12.70 9.18 -31.87
N LEU A 190 12.37 9.22 -30.58
CA LEU A 190 13.32 9.61 -29.52
C LEU A 190 14.48 8.64 -29.35
N ALA A 191 14.32 7.38 -29.77
CA ALA A 191 15.38 6.37 -29.64
C ALA A 191 16.64 6.72 -30.46
N GLN A 192 16.51 7.60 -31.46
CA GLN A 192 17.64 8.07 -32.27
C GLN A 192 18.55 9.02 -31.50
N SER A 193 18.04 9.70 -30.47
CA SER A 193 18.78 10.70 -29.70
C SER A 193 19.40 10.13 -28.41
N VAL A 194 19.27 8.83 -28.15
CA VAL A 194 19.83 8.16 -26.96
C VAL A 194 20.79 7.05 -27.34
N ASP A 195 21.72 6.72 -26.44
CA ASP A 195 22.68 5.62 -26.61
C ASP A 195 22.04 4.26 -26.32
N PHE A 196 21.08 4.24 -25.39
CA PHE A 196 20.29 3.06 -25.02
C PHE A 196 18.89 3.51 -24.57
N VAL A 197 17.92 2.60 -24.60
CA VAL A 197 16.52 2.88 -24.23
C VAL A 197 16.27 2.37 -22.81
N THR A 198 15.71 3.22 -21.94
CA THR A 198 15.36 2.86 -20.57
C THR A 198 13.85 2.82 -20.40
N VAL A 199 13.28 1.63 -20.21
CA VAL A 199 11.83 1.44 -20.05
C VAL A 199 11.46 1.13 -18.60
N HIS A 200 10.34 1.65 -18.13
CA HIS A 200 9.74 1.24 -16.86
C HIS A 200 8.65 0.20 -17.13
N VAL A 201 8.68 -0.89 -16.35
CA VAL A 201 7.70 -1.97 -16.40
C VAL A 201 7.29 -2.27 -14.97
N LEU A 202 6.16 -1.68 -14.56
CA LEU A 202 5.62 -1.76 -13.21
C LEU A 202 4.21 -2.35 -13.28
N PRO A 203 4.06 -3.69 -13.31
CA PRO A 203 2.78 -4.32 -13.61
C PRO A 203 1.66 -3.95 -12.61
N TYR A 204 2.00 -3.53 -11.39
CA TYR A 204 1.05 -2.98 -10.43
C TYR A 204 0.50 -1.59 -10.84
N TRP A 205 1.34 -0.73 -11.44
CA TRP A 205 1.02 0.67 -11.75
C TRP A 205 0.39 0.90 -13.11
N GLU A 206 0.57 -0.03 -14.05
CA GLU A 206 -0.01 0.03 -15.38
C GLU A 206 -1.53 0.28 -15.36
N ASP A 207 -2.04 0.80 -16.48
CA ASP A 207 -3.47 1.09 -16.63
C ASP A 207 -4.31 -0.20 -16.63
N GLU A 208 -3.71 -1.31 -17.05
CA GLU A 208 -4.20 -2.68 -16.83
C GLU A 208 -3.29 -3.43 -15.84
N PRO A 209 -3.56 -3.35 -14.52
CA PRO A 209 -2.72 -3.97 -13.52
C PRO A 209 -2.69 -5.49 -13.65
N GLN A 210 -1.50 -6.08 -13.56
CA GLN A 210 -1.34 -7.53 -13.67
C GLN A 210 -1.38 -8.21 -12.29
N PRO A 211 -2.09 -9.34 -12.14
CA PRO A 211 -1.99 -10.15 -10.92
C PRO A 211 -0.59 -10.76 -10.78
N ILE A 212 -0.17 -11.05 -9.54
CA ILE A 212 1.17 -11.57 -9.25
C ILE A 212 1.51 -12.83 -10.06
N ASP A 213 0.53 -13.70 -10.29
CA ASP A 213 0.71 -14.95 -11.06
C ASP A 213 1.01 -14.74 -12.55
N ARG A 214 0.77 -13.54 -13.09
CA ARG A 214 1.05 -13.18 -14.49
C ARG A 214 2.14 -12.12 -14.64
N ALA A 215 2.60 -11.54 -13.54
CA ALA A 215 3.40 -10.32 -13.56
C ALA A 215 4.73 -10.51 -14.30
N ILE A 216 5.41 -11.64 -14.14
CA ILE A 216 6.69 -11.92 -14.83
C ILE A 216 6.47 -12.26 -16.31
N THR A 217 5.47 -13.07 -16.64
CA THR A 217 5.11 -13.34 -18.04
C THR A 217 4.76 -12.05 -18.78
N HIS A 218 4.06 -11.12 -18.14
CA HIS A 218 3.80 -9.80 -18.70
C HIS A 218 5.08 -9.01 -18.95
N VAL A 219 6.04 -9.01 -18.00
CA VAL A 219 7.35 -8.38 -18.21
C VAL A 219 8.06 -8.98 -19.43
N GLU A 220 8.06 -10.31 -19.60
CA GLU A 220 8.62 -10.97 -20.78
C GLU A 220 7.94 -10.54 -22.09
N GLU A 221 6.60 -10.45 -22.10
CA GLU A 221 5.80 -9.99 -23.25
C GLU A 221 6.11 -8.53 -23.62
N VAL A 222 6.21 -7.65 -22.61
CA VAL A 222 6.58 -6.24 -22.78
C VAL A 222 8.00 -6.15 -23.33
N MET A 223 8.96 -6.85 -22.73
CA MET A 223 10.36 -6.80 -23.17
C MET A 223 10.54 -7.31 -24.59
N LYS A 224 9.83 -8.39 -24.97
CA LYS A 224 9.80 -8.87 -26.37
C LYS A 224 9.26 -7.80 -27.33
N THR A 225 8.25 -7.06 -26.91
CA THR A 225 7.64 -5.98 -27.72
C THR A 225 8.57 -4.78 -27.87
N VAL A 226 9.24 -4.38 -26.78
CA VAL A 226 10.20 -3.27 -26.76
C VAL A 226 11.44 -3.63 -27.59
N ASP A 227 11.98 -4.83 -27.42
CA ASP A 227 13.14 -5.34 -28.18
C ASP A 227 12.86 -5.36 -29.69
N ALA A 228 11.66 -5.81 -30.10
CA ALA A 228 11.25 -5.76 -31.50
C ALA A 228 11.04 -4.32 -32.03
N ALA A 229 10.86 -3.33 -31.16
CA ALA A 229 10.57 -1.95 -31.54
C ALA A 229 11.82 -1.07 -31.65
N PHE A 230 12.93 -1.44 -31.02
CA PHE A 230 14.12 -0.61 -30.89
C PHE A 230 15.41 -1.38 -31.17
N ASP A 231 16.20 -0.89 -32.13
CA ASP A 231 17.55 -1.41 -32.42
C ASP A 231 18.61 -0.71 -31.53
N LYS A 232 18.40 -0.76 -30.21
CA LYS A 232 19.23 -0.11 -29.19
C LYS A 232 19.32 -1.03 -27.97
N PRO A 233 20.42 -1.00 -27.20
CA PRO A 233 20.47 -1.68 -25.92
C PRO A 233 19.32 -1.25 -25.01
N LEU A 234 18.75 -2.19 -24.27
CA LEU A 234 17.63 -1.95 -23.37
C LEU A 234 18.06 -2.01 -21.91
N LEU A 235 17.51 -1.10 -21.10
CA LEU A 235 17.57 -1.12 -19.65
C LEU A 235 16.14 -1.11 -19.10
N ILE A 236 15.80 -2.03 -18.22
CA ILE A 236 14.60 -1.92 -17.39
C ILE A 236 14.93 -0.93 -16.27
N GLY A 237 14.50 0.32 -16.44
CA GLY A 237 14.81 1.42 -15.52
C GLY A 237 14.07 1.35 -14.20
N GLU A 238 12.85 0.79 -14.22
CA GLU A 238 12.07 0.53 -13.02
C GLU A 238 11.23 -0.72 -13.18
N THR A 239 11.30 -1.53 -12.14
CA THR A 239 10.43 -2.68 -11.96
C THR A 239 10.44 -3.07 -10.49
N GLY A 240 9.31 -3.52 -9.98
CA GLY A 240 9.15 -3.78 -8.56
C GLY A 240 7.71 -4.13 -8.20
N TRP A 241 7.47 -4.32 -6.90
CA TRP A 241 6.14 -4.62 -6.39
C TRP A 241 5.98 -4.11 -4.95
N PRO A 242 4.83 -3.50 -4.59
CA PRO A 242 4.62 -2.96 -3.24
C PRO A 242 4.28 -4.05 -2.22
N SER A 243 4.81 -3.93 -1.01
CA SER A 243 4.59 -4.92 0.06
C SER A 243 3.35 -4.65 0.92
N VAL A 244 2.74 -3.47 0.82
CA VAL A 244 1.57 -3.05 1.62
C VAL A 244 0.70 -2.10 0.79
N GLY A 245 -0.63 -2.17 0.98
CA GLY A 245 -1.59 -1.18 0.52
C GLY A 245 -2.75 -1.77 -0.30
N LYS A 246 -3.50 -0.89 -0.97
CA LYS A 246 -4.69 -1.26 -1.76
C LYS A 246 -4.36 -2.19 -2.93
N GLN A 247 -5.14 -3.26 -3.06
CA GLN A 247 -5.20 -4.05 -4.28
C GLN A 247 -5.81 -3.23 -5.43
N ARG A 248 -5.28 -3.37 -6.65
CA ARG A 248 -5.87 -2.82 -7.88
C ARG A 248 -6.21 -3.97 -8.82
N ASP A 249 -7.48 -4.17 -9.15
CA ASP A 249 -7.90 -5.33 -9.94
C ASP A 249 -7.32 -6.63 -9.33
N GLY A 250 -6.55 -7.42 -10.08
CA GLY A 250 -5.82 -8.60 -9.61
C GLY A 250 -4.46 -8.32 -8.94
N ALA A 251 -3.91 -7.12 -9.07
CA ALA A 251 -2.60 -6.74 -8.57
C ALA A 251 -2.65 -6.45 -7.06
N ARG A 252 -2.35 -7.47 -6.25
CA ARG A 252 -2.39 -7.41 -4.78
C ARG A 252 -1.01 -7.08 -4.19
N PRO A 253 -0.86 -5.98 -3.43
CA PRO A 253 0.33 -5.75 -2.60
C PRO A 253 0.45 -6.78 -1.47
N GLY A 254 1.69 -7.03 -1.05
CA GLY A 254 2.00 -7.89 0.10
C GLY A 254 3.46 -8.32 0.12
N VAL A 255 3.99 -8.63 1.30
CA VAL A 255 5.41 -9.04 1.46
C VAL A 255 5.72 -10.32 0.66
N ILE A 256 4.78 -11.28 0.64
CA ILE A 256 4.90 -12.50 -0.18
C ILE A 256 4.92 -12.18 -1.67
N GLU A 257 4.02 -11.31 -2.11
CA GLU A 257 3.91 -10.94 -3.52
C GLU A 257 5.12 -10.14 -3.99
N GLN A 258 5.62 -9.24 -3.14
CA GLN A 258 6.85 -8.51 -3.40
C GLN A 258 8.05 -9.44 -3.50
N ALA A 259 8.25 -10.33 -2.52
CA ALA A 259 9.35 -11.29 -2.55
C ALA A 259 9.25 -12.21 -3.78
N ARG A 260 8.05 -12.70 -4.09
CA ARG A 260 7.80 -13.55 -5.26
C ARG A 260 8.18 -12.82 -6.55
N TYR A 261 7.65 -11.61 -6.75
CA TYR A 261 7.92 -10.82 -7.95
C TYR A 261 9.42 -10.59 -8.13
N LEU A 262 10.11 -10.13 -7.09
CA LEU A 262 11.51 -9.76 -7.19
C LEU A 262 12.42 -10.97 -7.38
N ARG A 263 12.16 -12.09 -6.70
CA ARG A 263 12.94 -13.32 -6.89
C ARG A 263 12.74 -13.90 -8.29
N GLU A 264 11.49 -14.02 -8.74
CA GLU A 264 11.18 -14.52 -10.09
C GLU A 264 11.71 -13.58 -11.18
N PHE A 265 11.62 -12.26 -10.99
CA PHE A 265 12.17 -11.26 -11.90
C PHE A 265 13.69 -11.37 -12.02
N VAL A 266 14.43 -11.51 -10.92
CA VAL A 266 15.90 -11.64 -10.95
C VAL A 266 16.31 -12.90 -11.71
N ILE A 267 15.60 -14.02 -11.51
CA ILE A 267 15.84 -15.27 -12.25
C ILE A 267 15.56 -15.07 -13.75
N ALA A 268 14.44 -14.42 -14.10
CA ALA A 268 14.10 -14.13 -15.49
C ALA A 268 15.14 -13.20 -16.14
N ALA A 269 15.55 -12.15 -15.44
CA ALA A 269 16.57 -11.21 -15.92
C ALA A 269 17.92 -11.87 -16.16
N GLN A 270 18.34 -12.82 -15.30
CA GLN A 270 19.53 -13.64 -15.55
C GLN A 270 19.36 -14.54 -16.77
N THR A 271 18.22 -15.20 -16.89
CA THR A 271 17.91 -16.11 -18.01
C THR A 271 17.95 -15.40 -19.35
N HIS A 272 17.37 -14.20 -19.43
CA HIS A 272 17.27 -13.41 -20.66
C HIS A 272 18.42 -12.42 -20.86
N GLY A 273 19.34 -12.31 -19.90
CA GLY A 273 20.47 -11.37 -19.95
C GLY A 273 20.07 -9.89 -19.85
N TRP A 274 18.91 -9.58 -19.25
CA TRP A 274 18.41 -8.22 -19.15
C TRP A 274 19.26 -7.34 -18.23
N GLN A 275 19.43 -6.08 -18.63
CA GLN A 275 19.92 -5.04 -17.74
C GLN A 275 18.74 -4.46 -16.96
N TYR A 276 18.87 -4.30 -15.64
CA TYR A 276 17.76 -3.81 -14.82
C TYR A 276 18.17 -2.93 -13.64
N ASN A 277 17.18 -2.16 -13.17
CA ASN A 277 17.17 -1.45 -11.91
C ASN A 277 15.86 -1.73 -11.16
N LEU A 278 15.95 -2.18 -9.91
CA LEU A 278 14.79 -2.45 -9.06
C LEU A 278 14.34 -1.18 -8.32
N ILE A 279 13.04 -0.91 -8.32
CA ILE A 279 12.44 0.11 -7.45
C ILE A 279 11.91 -0.58 -6.18
N GLU A 280 12.47 -0.31 -5.00
CA GLU A 280 13.60 0.58 -4.69
C GLU A 280 14.40 0.14 -3.46
N ALA A 281 15.48 0.83 -3.12
CA ALA A 281 16.33 0.51 -1.98
C ALA A 281 15.55 0.52 -0.64
N PHE A 282 14.90 1.64 -0.31
CA PHE A 282 14.22 1.85 0.97
C PHE A 282 12.75 2.18 0.78
N ASP A 283 11.89 1.73 1.71
CA ASP A 283 10.52 2.24 1.84
C ASP A 283 10.52 3.76 2.02
N GLN A 284 9.64 4.47 1.31
CA GLN A 284 9.62 5.94 1.24
C GLN A 284 8.28 6.54 1.70
N PRO A 285 8.10 6.82 3.00
CA PRO A 285 6.82 7.24 3.57
C PRO A 285 6.17 8.47 2.91
N TRP A 286 6.96 9.39 2.34
CA TRP A 286 6.44 10.61 1.72
C TRP A 286 5.61 10.36 0.47
N LYS A 287 5.90 9.30 -0.30
CA LYS A 287 5.15 8.92 -1.50
C LYS A 287 3.68 8.63 -1.21
N ARG A 288 3.35 8.27 0.05
CA ARG A 288 1.98 8.03 0.48
C ARG A 288 1.03 9.21 0.28
N ARG A 289 1.57 10.43 0.22
CA ARG A 289 0.78 11.64 -0.08
C ARG A 289 0.31 11.71 -1.52
N LEU A 290 1.07 11.12 -2.45
CA LEU A 290 0.79 11.16 -3.89
C LEU A 290 0.14 9.86 -4.40
N GLU A 291 0.57 8.73 -3.86
CA GLU A 291 0.29 7.39 -4.40
C GLU A 291 -0.57 6.53 -3.45
N GLY A 292 -1.02 7.09 -2.32
CA GLY A 292 -1.72 6.32 -1.29
C GLY A 292 -0.78 5.36 -0.55
N THR A 293 -1.34 4.44 0.22
CA THR A 293 -0.54 3.54 1.09
C THR A 293 0.59 2.86 0.33
N VAL A 294 0.32 2.31 -0.86
CA VAL A 294 1.30 1.57 -1.66
C VAL A 294 2.57 2.34 -1.98
N GLY A 295 2.49 3.65 -2.22
CA GLY A 295 3.67 4.45 -2.57
C GLY A 295 4.75 4.40 -1.49
N GLY A 296 4.37 4.16 -0.24
CA GLY A 296 5.33 4.07 0.87
C GLY A 296 6.13 2.78 0.96
N PHE A 297 5.77 1.72 0.22
CA PHE A 297 6.18 0.35 0.57
C PHE A 297 6.80 -0.46 -0.58
N TRP A 298 7.57 0.19 -1.45
CA TRP A 298 8.28 -0.44 -2.59
C TRP A 298 9.69 -0.93 -2.27
N GLY A 299 10.23 -0.55 -1.11
CA GLY A 299 11.60 -0.86 -0.70
C GLY A 299 11.88 -2.35 -0.64
N LEU A 300 13.13 -2.72 -0.94
CA LEU A 300 13.77 -3.97 -0.54
C LEU A 300 14.06 -3.96 0.96
N LEU A 301 14.40 -2.77 1.47
CA LEU A 301 14.58 -2.45 2.87
C LEU A 301 13.38 -1.64 3.39
N ASP A 302 13.03 -1.83 4.65
CA ASP A 302 12.09 -0.94 5.34
C ASP A 302 12.72 0.45 5.59
N SER A 303 11.95 1.38 6.16
CA SER A 303 12.43 2.74 6.46
C SER A 303 13.54 2.80 7.51
N ASP A 304 13.75 1.72 8.26
CA ASP A 304 14.82 1.58 9.25
C ASP A 304 16.06 0.87 8.65
N GLY A 305 15.97 0.44 7.38
CA GLY A 305 17.02 -0.20 6.62
C GLY A 305 17.13 -1.71 6.83
N HIS A 306 16.13 -2.36 7.42
CA HIS A 306 16.09 -3.82 7.54
C HIS A 306 15.52 -4.48 6.28
N ALA A 307 16.09 -5.63 5.89
CA ALA A 307 15.57 -6.39 4.77
C ALA A 307 14.16 -6.92 5.06
N LYS A 308 13.24 -6.74 4.10
CA LYS A 308 11.83 -7.14 4.25
C LYS A 308 11.60 -8.64 4.03
N PHE A 309 12.50 -9.29 3.30
CA PHE A 309 12.47 -10.72 3.03
C PHE A 309 13.88 -11.24 2.70
N ALA A 310 14.10 -12.54 2.86
CA ALA A 310 15.31 -13.22 2.39
C ALA A 310 15.20 -13.56 0.89
N TRP A 311 16.31 -13.73 0.16
CA TRP A 311 16.29 -14.11 -1.27
C TRP A 311 16.11 -15.62 -1.52
N GLN A 312 16.13 -16.42 -0.45
CA GLN A 312 15.99 -17.88 -0.46
C GLN A 312 15.05 -18.33 0.66
N GLY A 313 14.55 -19.57 0.56
CA GLY A 313 13.70 -20.18 1.57
C GLY A 313 12.26 -19.66 1.58
N PRO A 314 11.40 -20.32 2.37
CA PRO A 314 9.99 -19.99 2.47
C PRO A 314 9.77 -18.70 3.27
N LEU A 315 8.64 -18.05 3.01
CA LEU A 315 8.29 -16.77 3.64
C LEU A 315 6.84 -16.79 4.13
N ALA A 316 6.59 -16.26 5.33
CA ALA A 316 5.24 -16.02 5.84
C ALA A 316 4.85 -14.55 5.64
N ALA A 317 3.57 -14.28 5.37
CA ALA A 317 3.09 -12.91 5.19
C ALA A 317 3.06 -12.13 6.50
N ARG A 318 2.98 -12.83 7.64
CA ARG A 318 2.92 -12.28 8.99
C ARG A 318 3.72 -13.17 9.95
N VAL A 319 4.17 -12.55 11.04
CA VAL A 319 4.82 -13.23 12.17
C VAL A 319 4.17 -12.73 13.46
N ASP A 320 2.95 -13.21 13.71
CA ASP A 320 2.11 -12.72 14.82
C ASP A 320 2.44 -13.40 16.16
N GLY A 321 3.01 -14.61 16.14
CA GLY A 321 3.31 -15.39 17.34
C GLY A 321 2.05 -15.60 18.23
N PRO A 322 2.14 -15.47 19.57
CA PRO A 322 0.98 -15.63 20.45
C PRO A 322 0.06 -14.40 20.52
N GLN A 323 0.37 -13.31 19.81
CA GLN A 323 -0.30 -12.02 19.96
C GLN A 323 -1.81 -12.06 19.72
N PRO A 324 -2.36 -12.77 18.70
CA PRO A 324 -3.81 -12.88 18.52
C PRO A 324 -4.51 -13.59 19.68
N LEU A 325 -3.86 -14.59 20.28
CA LEU A 325 -4.40 -15.32 21.44
C LEU A 325 -4.43 -14.42 22.69
N VAL A 326 -3.33 -13.69 22.94
CA VAL A 326 -3.24 -12.72 24.05
C VAL A 326 -4.28 -11.61 23.88
N ALA A 327 -4.43 -11.07 22.68
CA ALA A 327 -5.40 -10.03 22.38
C ALA A 327 -6.85 -10.53 22.55
N GLY A 328 -7.14 -11.75 22.09
CA GLY A 328 -8.43 -12.42 22.32
C GLY A 328 -8.73 -12.64 23.81
N ALA A 329 -7.74 -13.05 24.61
CA ALA A 329 -7.89 -13.22 26.05
C ALA A 329 -8.13 -11.88 26.78
N ALA A 330 -7.45 -10.81 26.38
CA ALA A 330 -7.68 -9.47 26.90
C ALA A 330 -9.10 -8.97 26.57
N GLY A 331 -9.56 -9.19 25.34
CA GLY A 331 -10.92 -8.88 24.91
C GLY A 331 -11.99 -9.67 25.67
N LEU A 332 -11.74 -10.96 25.95
CA LEU A 332 -12.58 -11.78 26.83
C LEU A 332 -12.69 -11.19 28.23
N ALA A 333 -11.55 -10.87 28.86
CA ALA A 333 -11.53 -10.29 30.21
C ALA A 333 -12.30 -8.97 30.27
N LEU A 334 -12.10 -8.10 29.28
CA LEU A 334 -12.85 -6.85 29.16
C LEU A 334 -14.36 -7.10 29.03
N ALA A 335 -14.77 -8.04 28.18
CA ALA A 335 -16.20 -8.38 28.01
C ALA A 335 -16.83 -8.94 29.30
N VAL A 336 -16.08 -9.72 30.08
CA VAL A 336 -16.54 -10.21 31.39
C VAL A 336 -16.75 -9.03 32.35
N VAL A 337 -15.79 -8.11 32.44
CA VAL A 337 -15.90 -6.89 33.27
C VAL A 337 -17.10 -6.04 32.85
N LEU A 338 -17.28 -5.79 31.55
CA LEU A 338 -18.42 -5.02 31.06
C LEU A 338 -19.75 -5.72 31.33
N SER A 339 -19.79 -7.05 31.24
CA SER A 339 -20.98 -7.85 31.56
C SER A 339 -21.35 -7.78 33.04
N THR A 340 -20.37 -7.77 33.96
CA THR A 340 -20.63 -7.63 35.40
C THR A 340 -21.11 -6.22 35.74
N LEU A 341 -20.45 -5.18 35.23
CA LEU A 341 -20.84 -3.78 35.41
C LEU A 341 -22.23 -3.48 34.81
N GLY A 342 -22.51 -4.05 33.64
CA GLY A 342 -23.83 -3.98 32.98
C GLY A 342 -24.90 -4.87 33.61
N ARG A 343 -24.57 -5.60 34.70
CA ARG A 343 -25.49 -6.48 35.43
C ARG A 343 -26.15 -7.54 34.55
N VAL A 344 -25.41 -8.11 33.60
CA VAL A 344 -25.88 -9.20 32.74
C VAL A 344 -26.01 -10.49 33.56
N ARG A 345 -27.24 -10.84 33.94
CA ARG A 345 -27.50 -11.99 34.83
C ARG A 345 -27.69 -13.34 34.14
N ARG A 346 -27.89 -13.35 32.82
CA ARG A 346 -28.20 -14.59 32.07
C ARG A 346 -26.91 -15.22 31.57
N LEU A 347 -26.62 -16.46 31.97
CA LEU A 347 -25.42 -17.19 31.53
C LEU A 347 -25.25 -17.18 30.01
N ALA A 348 -26.31 -17.47 29.26
CA ALA A 348 -26.24 -17.46 27.79
C ALA A 348 -25.87 -16.08 27.20
N ALA A 349 -26.28 -14.97 27.85
CA ALA A 349 -25.92 -13.63 27.42
C ALA A 349 -24.47 -13.30 27.81
N THR A 350 -24.04 -13.68 29.02
CA THR A 350 -22.64 -13.51 29.46
C THR A 350 -21.67 -14.28 28.55
N VAL A 351 -21.98 -15.52 28.20
CA VAL A 351 -21.20 -16.31 27.24
C VAL A 351 -21.19 -15.66 25.86
N ALA A 352 -22.35 -15.18 25.39
CA ALA A 352 -22.44 -14.48 24.11
C ALA A 352 -21.57 -13.21 24.07
N PHE A 353 -21.52 -12.42 25.14
CA PHE A 353 -20.64 -11.26 25.24
C PHE A 353 -19.17 -11.64 25.35
N ALA A 354 -18.85 -12.66 26.14
CA ALA A 354 -17.50 -13.20 26.24
C ALA A 354 -16.93 -13.58 24.86
N VAL A 355 -17.70 -14.30 24.04
CA VAL A 355 -17.31 -14.65 22.66
C VAL A 355 -17.15 -13.40 21.79
N SER A 356 -18.05 -12.42 21.89
CA SER A 356 -17.89 -11.15 21.17
C SER A 356 -16.63 -10.38 21.60
N GLY A 357 -16.24 -10.49 22.87
CA GLY A 357 -15.03 -9.90 23.42
C GLY A 357 -13.77 -10.54 22.89
N VAL A 358 -13.74 -11.86 22.76
CA VAL A 358 -12.63 -12.55 22.09
C VAL A 358 -12.45 -12.00 20.67
N LEU A 359 -13.54 -11.92 19.89
CA LEU A 359 -13.49 -11.37 18.53
C LEU A 359 -13.01 -9.91 18.52
N ALA A 360 -13.58 -9.05 19.37
CA ALA A 360 -13.16 -7.65 19.47
C ALA A 360 -11.67 -7.52 19.81
N GLY A 361 -11.19 -8.35 20.75
CA GLY A 361 -9.79 -8.44 21.13
C GLY A 361 -8.87 -8.79 19.95
N VAL A 362 -9.24 -9.77 19.12
CA VAL A 362 -8.46 -10.13 17.92
C VAL A 362 -8.52 -9.04 16.84
N ILE A 363 -9.64 -8.34 16.69
CA ILE A 363 -9.78 -7.23 15.72
C ILE A 363 -8.93 -6.01 16.14
N ALA A 364 -8.75 -5.77 17.44
CA ALA A 364 -8.05 -4.59 17.96
C ALA A 364 -6.64 -4.36 17.37
N PRO A 365 -5.70 -5.33 17.40
CA PRO A 365 -4.38 -5.14 16.84
C PRO A 365 -4.41 -4.93 15.31
N LEU A 366 -5.30 -5.62 14.60
CA LEU A 366 -5.45 -5.45 13.15
C LEU A 366 -5.96 -4.04 12.80
N GLN A 367 -6.90 -3.52 13.59
CA GLN A 367 -7.41 -2.17 13.42
C GLN A 367 -6.33 -1.12 13.70
N PHE A 368 -5.49 -1.33 14.72
CA PHE A 368 -4.37 -0.45 15.02
C PHE A 368 -3.32 -0.45 13.90
N GLU A 369 -2.95 -1.64 13.41
CA GLU A 369 -2.03 -1.81 12.27
C GLU A 369 -2.56 -1.10 11.03
N TYR A 370 -3.85 -1.25 10.71
CA TYR A 370 -4.49 -0.53 9.62
C TYR A 370 -4.38 0.99 9.77
N LEU A 371 -4.65 1.55 10.96
CA LEU A 371 -4.52 2.98 11.21
C LEU A 371 -3.06 3.46 11.06
N ALA A 372 -2.08 2.68 11.52
CA ALA A 372 -0.67 3.01 11.38
C ALA A 372 -0.21 3.03 9.91
N LEU A 373 -0.70 2.08 9.11
CA LEU A 373 -0.34 1.93 7.70
C LEU A 373 -1.11 2.86 6.76
N ALA A 374 -2.40 3.10 7.02
CA ALA A 374 -3.25 3.88 6.14
C ALA A 374 -3.17 5.39 6.40
N CYS A 375 -3.08 5.83 7.66
CA CYS A 375 -3.10 7.26 8.00
C CYS A 375 -1.77 7.94 7.72
N ARG A 376 -1.79 9.05 6.98
CA ARG A 376 -0.61 9.77 6.49
C ARG A 376 -0.25 10.98 7.35
N SER A 377 -1.16 11.37 8.23
CA SER A 377 -1.00 12.51 9.12
C SER A 377 -1.68 12.25 10.47
N PRO A 378 -1.30 12.99 11.53
CA PRO A 378 -1.98 12.93 12.82
C PRO A 378 -3.48 13.25 12.75
N LEU A 379 -3.88 14.14 11.82
CA LEU A 379 -5.29 14.49 11.61
C LEU A 379 -6.09 13.31 11.04
N GLU A 380 -5.54 12.62 10.03
CA GLU A 380 -6.17 11.41 9.48
C GLU A 380 -6.26 10.31 10.54
N TRP A 381 -5.18 10.13 11.32
CA TRP A 381 -5.16 9.18 12.42
C TRP A 381 -6.23 9.49 13.46
N ALA A 382 -6.37 10.75 13.87
CA ALA A 382 -7.41 11.16 14.81
C ALA A 382 -8.82 10.97 14.25
N ALA A 383 -9.07 11.37 13.00
CA ALA A 383 -10.37 11.25 12.36
C ALA A 383 -10.81 9.78 12.20
N MET A 384 -9.92 8.91 11.70
CA MET A 384 -10.19 7.47 11.56
C MET A 384 -10.23 6.77 12.93
N GLY A 385 -9.42 7.23 13.89
CA GLY A 385 -9.45 6.80 15.28
C GLY A 385 -10.78 7.08 15.97
N VAL A 386 -11.43 8.22 15.69
CA VAL A 386 -12.78 8.53 16.18
C VAL A 386 -13.82 7.55 15.63
N ILE A 387 -13.71 7.14 14.36
CA ILE A 387 -14.59 6.12 13.77
C ILE A 387 -14.39 4.77 14.47
N ALA A 388 -13.13 4.34 14.65
CA ALA A 388 -12.81 3.13 15.39
C ALA A 388 -13.37 3.18 16.82
N ALA A 389 -13.12 4.27 17.54
CA ALA A 389 -13.58 4.49 18.91
C ALA A 389 -15.11 4.46 19.01
N ALA A 390 -15.84 4.99 18.01
CA ALA A 390 -17.30 4.88 17.95
C ALA A 390 -17.76 3.41 17.84
N GLY A 391 -17.08 2.59 17.02
CA GLY A 391 -17.33 1.16 16.93
C GLY A 391 -17.12 0.43 18.26
N TRP A 392 -16.01 0.74 18.95
CA TRP A 392 -15.68 0.20 20.27
C TRP A 392 -16.66 0.65 21.35
N LEU A 393 -17.05 1.93 21.36
CA LEU A 393 -18.03 2.47 22.30
C LEU A 393 -19.36 1.76 22.14
N MET A 394 -19.81 1.52 20.91
CA MET A 394 -21.03 0.76 20.68
C MET A 394 -20.89 -0.67 21.20
N TRP A 395 -19.83 -1.39 20.83
CA TRP A 395 -19.59 -2.75 21.34
C TRP A 395 -19.58 -2.78 22.89
N ALA A 396 -18.86 -1.85 23.52
CA ALA A 396 -18.74 -1.78 24.97
C ALA A 396 -20.07 -1.43 25.66
N ALA A 397 -20.90 -0.57 25.07
CA ALA A 397 -22.19 -0.16 25.65
C ALA A 397 -23.28 -1.26 25.58
N LEU A 398 -23.03 -2.34 24.85
CA LEU A 398 -24.01 -3.39 24.58
C LEU A 398 -24.72 -3.93 25.85
N PRO A 399 -24.03 -4.28 26.96
CA PRO A 399 -24.69 -4.76 28.18
C PRO A 399 -25.79 -3.83 28.71
N TRP A 400 -25.62 -2.51 28.56
CA TRP A 400 -26.58 -1.51 29.02
C TRP A 400 -27.71 -1.28 28.02
N THR A 401 -27.39 -1.20 26.72
CA THR A 401 -28.39 -0.91 25.67
C THR A 401 -29.50 -1.95 25.57
N LEU A 402 -29.23 -3.19 25.96
CA LEU A 402 -30.19 -4.29 25.91
C LEU A 402 -31.25 -4.23 27.01
N HIS A 403 -30.99 -3.47 28.08
CA HIS A 403 -31.87 -3.33 29.23
C HIS A 403 -32.49 -1.93 29.33
N GLY A 404 -31.72 -0.89 29.01
CA GLY A 404 -32.16 0.52 29.11
C GLY A 404 -32.38 1.24 27.78
N GLY A 405 -32.20 0.56 26.65
CA GLY A 405 -32.19 1.19 25.33
C GLY A 405 -30.90 1.99 25.06
N PRO A 406 -30.72 2.50 23.83
CA PRO A 406 -29.51 3.25 23.49
C PRO A 406 -29.51 4.62 24.17
N GLY A 407 -28.46 4.92 24.93
CA GLY A 407 -28.19 6.26 25.47
C GLY A 407 -27.71 7.24 24.40
N GLU A 408 -27.50 8.51 24.78
CA GLU A 408 -27.01 9.54 23.85
C GLU A 408 -25.63 9.24 23.28
N ALA A 409 -24.73 8.67 24.08
CA ALA A 409 -23.40 8.27 23.62
C ALA A 409 -23.47 7.23 22.49
N VAL A 410 -24.37 6.25 22.58
CA VAL A 410 -24.57 5.23 21.54
C VAL A 410 -25.24 5.84 20.30
N ARG A 411 -26.15 6.80 20.47
CA ARG A 411 -26.71 7.58 19.36
C ARG A 411 -25.63 8.36 18.60
N LEU A 412 -24.74 9.05 19.33
CA LEU A 412 -23.64 9.78 18.73
C LEU A 412 -22.66 8.84 18.02
N ALA A 413 -22.27 7.74 18.65
CA ALA A 413 -21.38 6.75 18.04
C ALA A 413 -21.97 6.16 16.75
N ALA A 414 -23.26 5.84 16.73
CA ALA A 414 -23.94 5.36 15.54
C ALA A 414 -23.95 6.41 14.40
N ARG A 415 -24.12 7.70 14.72
CA ARG A 415 -23.99 8.80 13.74
C ARG A 415 -22.58 8.90 13.19
N VAL A 416 -21.56 8.83 14.04
CA VAL A 416 -20.15 8.85 13.63
C VAL A 416 -19.85 7.70 12.67
N LEU A 417 -20.31 6.49 12.97
CA LEU A 417 -20.13 5.34 12.09
C LEU A 417 -20.86 5.50 10.75
N LEU A 418 -22.11 5.96 10.76
CA LEU A 418 -22.87 6.17 9.52
C LEU A 418 -22.28 7.26 8.65
N PHE A 419 -21.88 8.39 9.25
CA PHE A 419 -21.16 9.45 8.58
C PHE A 419 -19.84 8.94 8.00
N GLY A 420 -19.04 8.24 8.81
CA GLY A 420 -17.77 7.65 8.37
C GLY A 420 -17.96 6.68 7.20
N LEU A 421 -18.96 5.81 7.26
CA LEU A 421 -19.27 4.84 6.20
C LEU A 421 -19.69 5.56 4.90
N ALA A 422 -20.55 6.57 5.00
CA ALA A 422 -20.99 7.39 3.86
C ALA A 422 -19.82 8.18 3.25
N PHE A 423 -19.00 8.81 4.09
CA PHE A 423 -17.84 9.58 3.67
C PHE A 423 -16.79 8.70 2.99
N SER A 424 -16.48 7.53 3.57
CA SER A 424 -15.60 6.55 2.93
C SER A 424 -16.13 6.07 1.59
N GLY A 425 -17.43 5.77 1.49
CA GLY A 425 -18.07 5.38 0.22
C GLY A 425 -17.95 6.47 -0.86
N LEU A 426 -18.18 7.73 -0.51
CA LEU A 426 -18.01 8.86 -1.43
C LEU A 426 -16.56 9.06 -1.87
N LEU A 427 -15.61 9.02 -0.92
CA LEU A 427 -14.19 9.17 -1.25
C LEU A 427 -13.70 8.05 -2.17
N LEU A 428 -14.13 6.80 -1.94
CA LEU A 428 -13.78 5.68 -2.80
C LEU A 428 -14.42 5.79 -4.20
N ALA A 429 -15.60 6.41 -4.32
CA ALA A 429 -16.24 6.64 -5.60
C ALA A 429 -15.56 7.74 -6.45
N VAL A 430 -15.01 8.77 -5.80
CA VAL A 430 -14.40 9.93 -6.48
C VAL A 430 -12.88 9.77 -6.66
N ASP A 431 -12.21 9.18 -5.68
CA ASP A 431 -10.74 9.10 -5.59
C ASP A 431 -10.33 7.72 -5.06
N GLY A 432 -10.92 6.67 -5.63
CA GLY A 432 -10.71 5.29 -5.20
C GLY A 432 -9.38 4.68 -5.62
N ARG A 433 -8.65 5.29 -6.57
CA ARG A 433 -7.41 4.70 -7.12
C ARG A 433 -6.34 4.51 -6.04
N TYR A 434 -6.20 5.48 -5.13
CA TYR A 434 -5.12 5.54 -4.13
C TYR A 434 -5.59 5.31 -2.68
N ARG A 435 -6.86 4.93 -2.47
CA ARG A 435 -7.45 4.83 -1.13
C ARG A 435 -7.72 3.39 -0.73
N ASP A 436 -7.20 3.01 0.43
CA ASP A 436 -7.51 1.72 1.03
C ASP A 436 -8.98 1.63 1.41
N PHE A 437 -9.55 0.42 1.32
CA PHE A 437 -10.87 0.14 1.87
C PHE A 437 -10.80 0.10 3.41
N PRO A 438 -11.54 0.93 4.15
CA PRO A 438 -11.44 1.02 5.61
C PRO A 438 -12.16 -0.12 6.34
N PHE A 439 -12.02 -1.34 5.82
CA PHE A 439 -12.73 -2.54 6.26
C PHE A 439 -12.59 -2.79 7.77
N LEU A 440 -11.36 -2.67 8.30
CA LEU A 440 -11.06 -2.94 9.71
C LEU A 440 -11.63 -1.90 10.67
N LEU A 441 -12.00 -0.70 10.21
CA LEU A 441 -12.70 0.29 11.03
C LEU A 441 -14.15 -0.12 11.31
N PHE A 442 -14.77 -0.82 10.36
CA PHE A 442 -16.19 -1.14 10.40
C PHE A 442 -16.49 -2.62 10.67
N LEU A 443 -15.50 -3.50 10.63
CA LEU A 443 -15.69 -4.95 10.83
C LEU A 443 -16.39 -5.27 12.16
N LEU A 444 -15.90 -4.71 13.27
CA LEU A 444 -16.48 -4.94 14.60
C LEU A 444 -17.95 -4.48 14.66
N PRO A 445 -18.31 -3.22 14.36
CA PRO A 445 -19.71 -2.79 14.39
C PRO A 445 -20.59 -3.50 13.34
N ALA A 446 -20.06 -3.89 12.18
CA ALA A 446 -20.80 -4.63 11.15
C ALA A 446 -21.22 -6.04 11.64
N VAL A 447 -20.28 -6.78 12.21
CA VAL A 447 -20.55 -8.11 12.77
C VAL A 447 -21.49 -8.01 13.95
N GLN A 448 -21.21 -7.08 14.86
CA GLN A 448 -21.96 -6.89 16.10
C GLN A 448 -23.41 -6.47 15.86
N TRP A 449 -23.62 -5.44 15.04
CA TRP A 449 -24.93 -4.79 14.89
C TRP A 449 -25.62 -5.07 13.57
N GLY A 450 -24.86 -5.11 12.47
CA GLY A 450 -25.40 -5.43 11.15
C GLY A 450 -25.86 -6.88 11.04
N LEU A 451 -25.13 -7.80 11.68
CA LEU A 451 -25.40 -9.23 11.57
C LEU A 451 -25.91 -9.86 12.88
N ALA A 452 -25.10 -9.88 13.94
CA ALA A 452 -25.39 -10.66 15.15
C ALA A 452 -26.64 -10.18 15.89
N ALA A 453 -26.74 -8.89 16.20
CA ALA A 453 -27.92 -8.32 16.85
C ALA A 453 -29.20 -8.53 16.03
N ARG A 454 -29.12 -8.35 14.71
CA ARG A 454 -30.25 -8.54 13.79
C ARG A 454 -30.75 -9.98 13.75
N LEU A 455 -29.86 -10.96 13.55
CA LEU A 455 -30.22 -12.38 13.52
C LEU A 455 -30.72 -12.90 14.88
N ALA A 456 -30.21 -12.33 15.97
CA ALA A 456 -30.69 -12.57 17.32
C ALA A 456 -32.02 -11.85 17.65
N ARG A 457 -32.54 -11.01 16.72
CA ARG A 457 -33.72 -10.16 16.91
C ARG A 457 -33.61 -9.26 18.14
N LEU A 458 -32.41 -8.77 18.41
CA LEU A 458 -32.15 -7.72 19.39
C LEU A 458 -32.42 -6.37 18.70
N ALA A 459 -33.04 -5.43 19.40
CA ALA A 459 -33.29 -4.08 18.88
C ALA A 459 -32.43 -2.96 19.55
N PRO A 460 -31.12 -3.14 19.72
CA PRO A 460 -30.28 -2.24 20.52
C PRO A 460 -29.88 -0.94 19.81
N LEU A 461 -29.97 -0.90 18.47
CA LEU A 461 -29.62 0.29 17.70
C LEU A 461 -30.64 1.42 17.93
N PRO A 462 -30.20 2.68 17.97
CA PRO A 462 -31.09 3.83 18.00
C PRO A 462 -31.80 4.04 16.65
N HIS A 463 -32.99 4.63 16.70
CA HIS A 463 -33.59 5.25 15.51
C HIS A 463 -32.88 6.58 15.24
N LEU A 464 -32.46 6.79 13.99
CA LEU A 464 -31.78 8.00 13.53
C LEU A 464 -32.51 8.47 12.27
N PRO A 465 -33.16 9.65 12.28
CA PRO A 465 -33.94 10.12 11.11
C PRO A 465 -33.07 10.30 9.86
N GLU A 466 -31.82 10.69 10.03
CA GLU A 466 -30.81 10.83 8.98
C GLU A 466 -30.19 9.50 8.53
N GLY A 467 -30.52 8.39 9.19
CA GLY A 467 -29.85 7.10 8.98
C GLY A 467 -30.03 6.52 7.58
N ALA A 468 -31.22 6.69 6.98
CA ALA A 468 -31.51 6.23 5.63
C ALA A 468 -30.70 7.00 4.57
N LEU A 469 -30.50 8.30 4.77
CA LEU A 469 -29.71 9.14 3.87
C LEU A 469 -28.24 8.71 3.86
N PHE A 470 -27.61 8.61 5.03
CA PHE A 470 -26.21 8.17 5.12
C PHE A 470 -26.02 6.74 4.60
N ALA A 471 -26.95 5.83 4.92
CA ALA A 471 -26.92 4.47 4.40
C ALA A 471 -27.02 4.44 2.86
N GLY A 472 -27.90 5.24 2.26
CA GLY A 472 -28.03 5.36 0.82
C GLY A 472 -26.77 5.88 0.15
N ILE A 473 -26.19 6.98 0.68
CA ILE A 473 -24.93 7.54 0.19
C ILE A 473 -23.81 6.50 0.26
N ALA A 474 -23.67 5.81 1.39
CA ALA A 474 -22.67 4.77 1.57
C ALA A 474 -22.80 3.65 0.54
N VAL A 475 -24.01 3.11 0.36
CA VAL A 475 -24.26 2.00 -0.57
C VAL A 475 -23.98 2.43 -2.01
N ILE A 476 -24.44 3.61 -2.43
CA ILE A 476 -24.20 4.12 -3.79
C ILE A 476 -22.70 4.34 -4.02
N GLY A 477 -22.01 5.01 -3.09
CA GLY A 477 -20.57 5.27 -3.20
C GLY A 477 -19.76 3.97 -3.25
N SER A 478 -20.05 3.02 -2.36
CA SER A 478 -19.40 1.70 -2.36
C SER A 478 -19.72 0.87 -3.61
N ALA A 479 -20.92 1.01 -4.19
CA ALA A 479 -21.28 0.33 -5.44
C ALA A 479 -20.51 0.92 -6.64
N VAL A 480 -20.37 2.25 -6.72
CA VAL A 480 -19.53 2.90 -7.73
C VAL A 480 -18.08 2.48 -7.59
N ALA A 481 -17.54 2.46 -6.36
CA ALA A 481 -16.18 2.02 -6.09
C ALA A 481 -15.94 0.56 -6.51
N TRP A 482 -16.91 -0.33 -6.28
CA TRP A 482 -16.84 -1.70 -6.77
C TRP A 482 -16.92 -1.77 -8.29
N LEU A 483 -17.83 -1.06 -8.95
CA LEU A 483 -17.92 -1.05 -10.41
C LEU A 483 -16.63 -0.56 -11.08
N ALA A 484 -15.96 0.42 -10.48
CA ALA A 484 -14.68 0.95 -10.96
C ALA A 484 -13.50 -0.02 -10.76
N ASP A 485 -13.63 -1.04 -9.90
CA ASP A 485 -12.56 -1.97 -9.52
C ASP A 485 -13.16 -3.39 -9.35
N TRP A 486 -14.00 -3.81 -10.29
CA TRP A 486 -14.96 -4.93 -10.09
C TRP A 486 -14.31 -6.30 -9.90
N ARG A 487 -13.09 -6.46 -10.41
CA ARG A 487 -12.27 -7.66 -10.23
C ARG A 487 -11.52 -7.69 -8.90
N ASN A 488 -11.48 -6.57 -8.17
CA ASN A 488 -10.87 -6.50 -6.86
C ASN A 488 -11.80 -7.09 -5.79
N PRO A 489 -11.45 -8.23 -5.17
CA PRO A 489 -12.28 -8.86 -4.15
C PRO A 489 -12.43 -7.99 -2.89
N GLN A 490 -11.49 -7.07 -2.63
CA GLN A 490 -11.60 -6.13 -1.50
C GLN A 490 -12.71 -5.11 -1.73
N ALA A 491 -12.92 -4.67 -2.97
CA ALA A 491 -13.99 -3.73 -3.32
C ALA A 491 -15.37 -4.37 -3.13
N LEU A 492 -15.52 -5.64 -3.53
CA LEU A 492 -16.74 -6.41 -3.29
C LEU A 492 -16.97 -6.65 -1.79
N ALA A 493 -15.93 -7.02 -1.04
CA ALA A 493 -16.02 -7.20 0.40
C ALA A 493 -16.42 -5.91 1.13
N TRP A 494 -15.91 -4.76 0.67
CA TRP A 494 -16.29 -3.44 1.17
C TRP A 494 -17.77 -3.12 0.89
N LEU A 495 -18.25 -3.36 -0.32
CA LEU A 495 -19.68 -3.19 -0.66
C LEU A 495 -20.57 -4.11 0.19
N ALA A 496 -20.19 -5.37 0.36
CA ALA A 496 -20.93 -6.32 1.20
C ALA A 496 -21.00 -5.87 2.67
N LEU A 497 -19.86 -5.42 3.24
CA LEU A 497 -19.83 -4.86 4.59
C LEU A 497 -20.71 -3.62 4.70
N THR A 498 -20.66 -2.74 3.70
CA THR A 498 -21.47 -1.52 3.64
C THR A 498 -22.95 -1.86 3.64
N LEU A 499 -23.39 -2.83 2.82
CA LEU A 499 -24.78 -3.29 2.77
C LEU A 499 -25.25 -3.87 4.11
N VAL A 500 -24.41 -4.68 4.77
CA VAL A 500 -24.69 -5.23 6.09
C VAL A 500 -24.92 -4.11 7.11
N MET A 501 -24.02 -3.13 7.16
CA MET A 501 -24.14 -1.96 8.03
C MET A 501 -25.37 -1.11 7.69
N ALA A 502 -25.53 -0.70 6.44
CA ALA A 502 -26.62 0.14 5.95
C ALA A 502 -28.00 -0.47 6.27
N SER A 503 -28.13 -1.79 6.08
CA SER A 503 -29.39 -2.51 6.35
C SER A 503 -29.81 -2.47 7.82
N ALA A 504 -28.87 -2.25 8.75
CA ALA A 504 -29.12 -2.16 10.18
C ALA A 504 -29.82 -0.84 10.56
N PHE A 505 -29.62 0.21 9.76
CA PHE A 505 -30.13 1.56 10.01
C PHE A 505 -31.30 1.95 9.09
N ALA A 506 -31.39 1.40 7.87
CA ALA A 506 -32.39 1.79 6.88
C ALA A 506 -33.79 1.14 7.07
N LEU A 507 -33.90 0.00 7.76
CA LEU A 507 -35.12 -0.83 7.77
C LEU A 507 -36.04 -0.64 8.98
N ARG A 508 -35.81 0.38 9.83
CA ARG A 508 -36.71 0.66 10.95
C ARG A 508 -37.75 1.71 10.55
N ARG A 509 -38.82 1.26 9.88
CA ARG A 509 -40.09 2.00 9.92
C ARG A 509 -40.60 1.97 11.35
N GLU A 510 -41.07 3.12 11.83
CA GLU A 510 -41.87 3.24 13.04
C GLU A 510 -42.97 2.18 13.00
N ARG A 511 -42.86 1.15 13.84
CA ARG A 511 -44.07 0.46 14.27
C ARG A 511 -44.67 1.38 15.30
N GLY A 512 -45.59 2.23 14.83
CA GLY A 512 -46.43 3.06 15.69
C GLY A 512 -47.02 2.19 16.79
N TYR A 513 -46.93 2.71 18.02
CA TYR A 513 -47.62 2.17 19.18
C TYR A 513 -49.13 2.31 19.02
#